data_AF-A0A8T3R601-F1
#
_entry.id   AF-A0A8T3R601-F1
#
_cell.length_a   1.000
_cell.length_b   1.000
_cell.length_c   1.000
_cell.angle_alpha   90.00
_cell.angle_beta   90.00
_cell.angle_gamma   90.00
#
_symmetry.space_group_name_H-M   'P 1'
#
loop_
_entity.id
_entity.type
_entity.pdbx_description
1 polymer ?
#
loop_
_entity_poly.entity_id
_entity_poly.type
_entity_poly.pdbx_seq_one_letter_code
_entity_poly.pdbx_strand_id
1 'polypeptide(L)'
;MGLYQRLGIRTLINARGNATLAGGTLMDPEVMDAMAEASRSFVRIGDLQEAASERIAALTGAEAGYVTSGAAAALTLGTAAMITRLRPDLMDRLPDTADAPSDVIVQAVHRNGYDHLVRAAGATLVDVGDGAGATV
;
A
#
# COMPACT_ATOMS: atom_id res chain seq x y z
N MET A 1 -3.15 -14.16 -32.57
CA MET A 1 -1.79 -13.92 -32.01
C MET A 1 -1.93 -13.09 -30.73
N GLY A 2 -1.52 -13.63 -29.58
CA GLY A 2 -1.71 -13.00 -28.26
C GLY A 2 -0.83 -11.76 -28.03
N LEU A 3 -1.13 -10.94 -27.02
CA LEU A 3 -0.37 -9.72 -26.71
C LEU A 3 1.12 -9.99 -26.51
N TYR A 4 1.48 -10.89 -25.61
CA TYR A 4 2.89 -11.21 -25.31
C TYR A 4 3.63 -11.82 -26.50
N GLN A 5 2.95 -12.60 -27.37
CA GLN A 5 3.54 -13.12 -28.61
C GLN A 5 3.91 -11.98 -29.57
N ARG A 6 3.06 -10.96 -29.72
CA ARG A 6 3.38 -9.76 -30.52
C ARG A 6 4.57 -8.98 -29.96
N LEU A 7 4.76 -9.02 -28.64
CA LEU A 7 5.88 -8.40 -27.95
C LEU A 7 7.14 -9.28 -27.90
N GLY A 8 7.10 -10.53 -28.40
CA GLY A 8 8.24 -11.46 -28.32
C GLY A 8 8.52 -11.99 -26.91
N ILE A 9 7.56 -11.87 -25.98
CA ILE A 9 7.70 -12.24 -24.57
C ILE A 9 7.16 -13.65 -24.34
N ARG A 10 7.93 -14.48 -23.65
CA ARG A 10 7.51 -15.83 -23.23
C ARG A 10 6.62 -15.75 -21.98
N THR A 11 5.45 -16.39 -22.04
CA THR A 11 4.57 -16.56 -20.88
C THR A 11 5.07 -17.69 -19.97
N LEU A 12 4.73 -17.61 -18.68
CA LEU A 12 5.17 -18.54 -17.64
C LEU A 12 3.96 -19.24 -16.98
N ILE A 13 4.19 -20.45 -16.45
CA ILE A 13 3.28 -21.08 -15.49
C ILE A 13 3.79 -20.71 -14.10
N ASN A 14 3.04 -19.88 -13.36
CA ASN A 14 3.42 -19.46 -12.02
C ASN A 14 2.90 -20.46 -10.97
N ALA A 15 3.81 -21.18 -10.31
CA ALA A 15 3.51 -22.10 -9.21
C ALA A 15 4.06 -21.59 -7.85
N ARG A 16 4.36 -20.29 -7.73
CA ARG A 16 4.92 -19.66 -6.52
C ARG A 16 3.92 -18.72 -5.82
N GLY A 17 2.63 -18.87 -6.08
CA GLY A 17 1.58 -17.99 -5.54
C GLY A 17 1.68 -16.57 -6.09
N ASN A 18 1.50 -15.56 -5.21
CA ASN A 18 1.46 -14.14 -5.56
C ASN A 18 2.85 -13.53 -5.79
N ALA A 19 3.66 -14.15 -6.65
CA ALA A 19 5.04 -13.77 -6.88
C ALA A 19 5.14 -12.43 -7.63
N THR A 20 5.75 -11.42 -7.02
CA THR A 20 5.95 -10.09 -7.62
C THR A 20 6.67 -10.13 -8.96
N LEU A 21 7.70 -10.97 -9.10
CA LEU A 21 8.45 -11.15 -10.35
C LEU A 21 7.61 -11.74 -11.49
N ALA A 22 6.49 -12.39 -11.17
CA ALA A 22 5.56 -12.96 -12.14
C ALA A 22 4.32 -12.07 -12.39
N GLY A 23 4.30 -10.85 -11.83
CA GLY A 23 3.16 -9.93 -11.94
C GLY A 23 2.04 -10.18 -10.92
N GLY A 24 2.31 -10.96 -9.86
CA GLY A 24 1.32 -11.27 -8.83
C GLY A 24 0.43 -12.45 -9.22
N THR A 25 -0.88 -12.26 -9.15
CA THR A 25 -1.90 -13.26 -9.49
C THR A 25 -2.70 -12.84 -10.72
N LEU A 26 -3.39 -13.80 -11.35
CA LEU A 26 -4.36 -13.51 -12.39
C LEU A 26 -5.65 -13.00 -11.76
N MET A 27 -6.29 -12.02 -12.39
CA MET A 27 -7.58 -11.48 -11.97
C MET A 27 -8.71 -12.41 -12.41
N ASP A 28 -9.72 -12.56 -11.57
CA ASP A 28 -10.94 -13.29 -11.92
C ASP A 28 -11.71 -12.56 -13.04
N PRO A 29 -12.46 -13.30 -13.90
CA PRO A 29 -13.19 -12.70 -15.01
C PRO A 29 -14.11 -11.54 -14.60
N GLU A 30 -14.80 -11.68 -13.47
CA GLU A 30 -15.70 -10.64 -12.94
C GLU A 30 -14.98 -9.31 -12.64
N VAL A 31 -13.71 -9.37 -12.21
CA VAL A 31 -12.90 -8.18 -11.94
C VAL A 31 -12.52 -7.50 -13.26
N MET A 32 -12.13 -8.30 -14.26
CA MET A 32 -11.80 -7.79 -15.59
C MET A 32 -12.99 -7.11 -16.26
N ASP A 33 -14.19 -7.68 -16.13
CA ASP A 33 -15.42 -7.12 -16.68
C ASP A 33 -15.77 -5.79 -15.99
N ALA A 34 -15.71 -5.74 -14.65
CA ALA A 34 -15.94 -4.51 -13.89
C ALA A 34 -14.94 -3.39 -14.24
N MET A 35 -13.65 -3.72 -14.41
CA MET A 35 -12.64 -2.75 -14.85
C MET A 35 -12.93 -2.21 -16.26
N ALA A 36 -13.34 -3.09 -17.19
CA ALA A 36 -13.68 -2.71 -18.55
C ALA A 36 -14.92 -1.79 -18.60
N GLU A 37 -15.93 -2.06 -17.76
CA GLU A 37 -17.10 -1.20 -17.60
C GLU A 37 -16.71 0.17 -17.02
N ALA A 38 -16.02 0.19 -15.87
CA ALA A 38 -15.63 1.41 -15.17
C ALA A 38 -14.78 2.35 -16.05
N SER A 39 -13.95 1.80 -16.95
CA SER A 39 -13.09 2.57 -17.85
C SER A 39 -13.83 3.50 -18.84
N ARG A 40 -15.16 3.37 -18.95
CA ARG A 40 -15.99 4.10 -19.92
C ARG A 40 -16.76 5.28 -19.29
N SER A 41 -16.57 5.53 -18.01
CA SER A 41 -17.31 6.52 -17.24
C SER A 41 -16.36 7.38 -16.41
N PHE A 42 -16.76 8.64 -16.19
CA PHE A 42 -16.12 9.49 -15.20
C PHE A 42 -16.95 9.47 -13.92
N VAL A 43 -16.26 9.41 -12.78
CA VAL A 43 -16.87 9.51 -11.45
C VAL A 43 -16.05 10.46 -10.60
N ARG A 44 -16.65 10.97 -9.52
CA ARG A 44 -15.86 11.61 -8.46
C ARG A 44 -15.10 10.51 -7.72
N ILE A 45 -13.77 10.63 -7.69
CA ILE A 45 -12.92 9.64 -7.01
C ILE A 45 -13.20 9.56 -5.51
N GLY A 46 -13.63 10.67 -4.89
CA GLY A 46 -14.08 10.69 -3.50
C GLY A 46 -15.26 9.73 -3.26
N ASP A 47 -16.31 9.84 -4.07
CA ASP A 47 -17.50 8.99 -3.98
C ASP A 47 -17.16 7.50 -4.22
N LEU A 48 -16.28 7.21 -5.18
CA LEU A 48 -15.78 5.84 -5.40
C LEU A 48 -15.03 5.30 -4.18
N GLN A 49 -14.23 6.15 -3.53
CA GLN A 49 -13.46 5.77 -2.36
C GLN A 49 -14.32 5.59 -1.12
N GLU A 50 -15.37 6.39 -0.96
CA GLU A 50 -16.37 6.23 0.09
C GLU A 50 -17.06 4.85 -0.05
N ALA A 51 -17.54 4.50 -1.24
CA ALA A 51 -18.11 3.18 -1.50
C ALA A 51 -17.11 2.03 -1.24
N ALA A 52 -15.84 2.22 -1.60
CA ALA A 52 -14.80 1.23 -1.31
C ALA A 52 -14.55 1.09 0.20
N SER A 53 -14.53 2.19 0.95
CA SER A 53 -14.38 2.21 2.40
C SER A 53 -15.51 1.43 3.09
N GLU A 54 -16.76 1.68 2.72
CA GLU A 54 -17.92 0.95 3.25
C GLU A 54 -17.78 -0.56 3.04
N ARG A 55 -17.35 -0.98 1.84
CA ARG A 55 -17.14 -2.39 1.53
C ARG A 55 -16.00 -2.99 2.36
N ILE A 56 -14.89 -2.28 2.52
CA ILE A 56 -13.75 -2.73 3.34
C ILE A 56 -14.16 -2.84 4.81
N ALA A 57 -14.86 -1.85 5.35
CA ALA A 57 -15.36 -1.86 6.72
C ALA A 57 -16.28 -3.07 6.97
N ALA A 58 -17.23 -3.32 6.05
CA ALA A 58 -18.14 -4.46 6.15
C ALA A 58 -17.42 -5.82 6.10
N LEU A 59 -16.33 -5.94 5.35
CA LEU A 59 -15.56 -7.19 5.21
C LEU A 59 -14.57 -7.44 6.34
N THR A 60 -14.00 -6.38 6.90
CA THR A 60 -12.88 -6.47 7.86
C THR A 60 -13.29 -6.21 9.30
N GLY A 61 -14.44 -5.56 9.52
CA GLY A 61 -14.86 -5.08 10.84
C GLY A 61 -14.14 -3.81 11.31
N ALA A 62 -13.31 -3.19 10.45
CA ALA A 62 -12.67 -1.91 10.75
C ALA A 62 -13.68 -0.75 10.68
N GLU A 63 -13.36 0.37 11.32
CA GLU A 63 -14.18 1.59 11.30
C GLU A 63 -14.23 2.23 9.90
N ALA A 64 -13.17 2.08 9.11
CA ALA A 64 -13.06 2.58 7.74
C ALA A 64 -11.97 1.83 6.96
N GLY A 65 -11.97 1.99 5.63
CA GLY A 65 -10.93 1.50 4.74
C GLY A 65 -10.50 2.54 3.71
N TYR A 66 -9.27 2.44 3.22
CA TYR A 66 -8.77 3.33 2.19
C TYR A 66 -7.99 2.57 1.12
N VAL A 67 -8.47 2.58 -0.12
CA VAL A 67 -7.78 2.04 -1.28
C VAL A 67 -6.67 3.00 -1.72
N THR A 68 -5.45 2.47 -1.87
CA THR A 68 -4.30 3.21 -2.43
C THR A 68 -3.83 2.54 -3.72
N SER A 69 -2.85 3.13 -4.40
CA SER A 69 -2.22 2.54 -5.59
C SER A 69 -1.43 1.25 -5.30
N GLY A 70 -1.22 0.91 -4.02
CA GLY A 70 -0.57 -0.33 -3.60
C GLY A 70 -0.04 -0.23 -2.17
N ALA A 71 0.40 -1.35 -1.61
CA ALA A 71 0.92 -1.43 -0.23
C ALA A 71 2.03 -0.42 0.05
N ALA A 72 2.83 -0.10 -0.97
CA ALA A 72 3.88 0.88 -0.86
C ALA A 72 3.35 2.30 -0.52
N ALA A 73 2.34 2.74 -1.27
CA ALA A 73 1.69 4.02 -1.01
C ALA A 73 0.92 3.99 0.31
N ALA A 74 0.29 2.87 0.66
CA ALA A 74 -0.40 2.71 1.94
C ALA A 74 0.53 2.93 3.14
N LEU A 75 1.74 2.36 3.11
CA LEU A 75 2.72 2.56 4.17
C LEU A 75 3.15 4.03 4.27
N THR A 76 3.53 4.66 3.16
CA THR A 76 3.93 6.07 3.16
C THR A 76 2.81 6.99 3.63
N LEU A 77 1.60 6.85 3.08
CA LEU A 77 0.45 7.69 3.45
C LEU A 77 -0.02 7.43 4.88
N GLY A 78 -0.05 6.17 5.32
CA GLY A 78 -0.40 5.80 6.69
C GLY A 78 0.58 6.39 7.70
N THR A 79 1.88 6.25 7.45
CA THR A 79 2.92 6.88 8.30
C THR A 79 2.79 8.40 8.31
N ALA A 80 2.63 9.04 7.14
CA ALA A 80 2.43 10.48 7.04
C ALA A 80 1.20 10.95 7.84
N ALA A 81 0.08 10.23 7.74
CA ALA A 81 -1.15 10.55 8.48
C ALA A 81 -0.95 10.42 10.01
N MET A 82 -0.20 9.41 10.47
CA MET A 82 0.09 9.24 11.91
C MET A 82 0.99 10.36 12.46
N ILE A 83 2.00 10.78 11.69
CA ILE A 83 2.92 11.87 12.06
C ILE A 83 2.18 13.22 12.08
N THR A 84 1.49 13.54 10.99
CA THR A 84 0.89 14.87 10.80
C THR A 84 -0.46 15.03 11.50
N ARG A 85 -1.18 13.94 11.75
CA ARG A 85 -2.52 13.93 12.34
C ARG A 85 -3.45 14.90 11.57
N LEU A 86 -3.95 15.93 12.25
CA LEU A 86 -4.80 16.98 11.67
C LEU A 86 -4.07 18.34 11.64
N ARG A 87 -2.75 18.33 11.38
CA ARG A 87 -1.91 19.54 11.33
C ARG A 87 -1.47 19.84 9.89
N PRO A 88 -2.18 20.74 9.18
CA PRO A 88 -1.84 21.09 7.79
C PRO A 88 -0.42 21.65 7.65
N ASP A 89 0.05 22.39 8.65
CA ASP A 89 1.40 22.96 8.68
C ASP A 89 2.51 21.90 8.70
N LEU A 90 2.22 20.71 9.24
CA LEU A 90 3.12 19.55 9.18
C LEU A 90 2.96 18.81 7.84
N MET A 91 1.73 18.66 7.34
CA MET A 91 1.47 18.04 6.03
C MET A 91 2.22 18.74 4.89
N ASP A 92 2.21 20.07 4.90
CA ASP A 92 2.83 20.89 3.85
C ASP A 92 4.36 20.82 3.81
N ARG A 93 5.00 20.44 4.93
CA ARG A 93 6.47 20.39 5.05
C ARG A 93 7.06 18.98 5.07
N LEU A 94 6.24 17.93 5.01
CA LEU A 94 6.76 16.57 4.92
C LEU A 94 7.78 16.45 3.77
N PRO A 95 8.89 15.71 3.96
CA PRO A 95 9.17 14.80 5.07
C PRO A 95 9.93 15.45 6.25
N ASP A 96 9.95 16.78 6.37
CA ASP A 96 10.56 17.44 7.53
C ASP A 96 9.68 17.30 8.79
N THR A 97 10.17 16.55 9.76
CA THR A 97 9.45 16.13 10.97
C THR A 97 10.18 16.53 12.26
N ALA A 98 11.17 17.43 12.19
CA ALA A 98 12.05 17.76 13.32
C ALA A 98 11.30 18.17 14.61
N ASP A 99 10.16 18.85 14.46
CA ASP A 99 9.33 19.35 15.57
C ASP A 99 8.09 18.47 15.86
N ALA A 100 8.04 17.23 15.33
CA ALA A 100 6.92 16.32 15.47
C ALA A 100 7.37 14.91 15.91
N PRO A 101 6.58 14.18 16.73
CA PRO A 101 6.87 12.78 17.00
C PRO A 101 6.80 11.94 15.72
N SER A 102 7.92 11.33 15.34
CA SER A 102 8.06 10.61 14.07
C SER A 102 8.73 9.24 14.20
N ASP A 103 8.90 8.75 15.43
CA ASP A 103 9.51 7.45 15.67
C ASP A 103 8.50 6.33 15.40
N VAL A 104 8.90 5.38 14.55
CA VAL A 104 8.14 4.17 14.25
C VAL A 104 8.93 2.97 14.75
N ILE A 105 8.33 2.26 15.70
CA ILE A 105 8.93 1.09 16.32
C ILE A 105 8.79 -0.11 15.39
N VAL A 106 9.89 -0.82 15.13
CA VAL A 106 9.93 -2.00 14.27
C VAL A 106 10.74 -3.11 14.94
N GLN A 107 10.28 -4.35 14.86
CA GLN A 107 11.09 -5.49 15.31
C GLN A 107 12.28 -5.68 14.36
N ALA A 108 13.49 -5.82 14.90
CA ALA A 108 14.72 -5.94 14.11
C ALA A 108 14.66 -7.09 13.09
N VAL A 109 13.98 -8.20 13.41
CA VAL A 109 13.79 -9.35 12.51
C VAL A 109 12.84 -9.09 11.33
N HIS A 110 12.02 -8.05 11.37
CA HIS A 110 11.06 -7.73 10.31
C HIS A 110 11.55 -6.66 9.32
N ARG A 111 12.76 -6.13 9.53
CA ARG A 111 13.38 -5.13 8.66
C ARG A 111 13.50 -5.64 7.23
N ASN A 112 13.04 -4.84 6.27
CA ASN A 112 13.07 -5.20 4.85
C ASN A 112 13.00 -3.94 3.96
N GLY A 113 12.94 -4.11 2.63
CA GLY A 113 12.93 -2.98 1.69
C GLY A 113 11.78 -1.98 1.88
N TYR A 114 10.67 -2.37 2.50
CA TYR A 114 9.54 -1.48 2.78
C TYR A 114 9.85 -0.40 3.82
N ASP A 115 10.94 -0.54 4.58
CA ASP A 115 11.45 0.49 5.51
C ASP A 115 11.68 1.84 4.83
N HIS A 116 12.02 1.83 3.54
CA HIS A 116 12.20 3.05 2.76
C HIS A 116 10.91 3.87 2.67
N LEU A 117 9.76 3.22 2.67
CA LEU A 117 8.46 3.85 2.45
C LEU A 117 7.95 4.56 3.71
N VAL A 118 8.27 4.00 4.88
CA VAL A 118 8.03 4.61 6.19
C VAL A 118 8.95 5.82 6.36
N ARG A 119 10.24 5.68 6.05
CA ARG A 119 11.20 6.80 6.07
C ARG A 119 10.89 7.89 5.06
N ALA A 120 10.33 7.54 3.89
CA ALA A 120 9.92 8.51 2.88
C ALA A 120 8.83 9.48 3.40
N ALA A 121 8.06 9.07 4.42
CA ALA A 121 7.11 9.94 5.09
C ALA A 121 7.73 10.85 6.17
N GLY A 122 9.06 10.82 6.36
CA GLY A 122 9.77 11.57 7.39
C GLY A 122 9.90 10.85 8.74
N ALA A 123 9.61 9.55 8.80
CA ALA A 123 9.75 8.77 10.02
C ALA A 123 11.21 8.36 10.30
N THR A 124 11.53 8.23 11.59
CA THR A 124 12.73 7.54 12.05
C THR A 124 12.33 6.15 12.54
N LEU A 125 13.02 5.11 12.06
CA LEU A 125 12.74 3.74 12.48
C LEU A 125 13.56 3.42 13.73
N VAL A 126 12.88 2.95 14.77
CA VAL A 126 13.49 2.54 16.03
C VAL A 126 13.36 1.03 16.17
N ASP A 127 14.50 0.34 16.20
CA ASP A 127 14.52 -1.11 16.27
C ASP A 127 14.29 -1.61 17.71
N VAL A 128 13.52 -2.69 17.83
CA VAL A 128 13.33 -3.44 19.08
C VAL A 128 13.77 -4.89 18.86
N GLY A 129 14.52 -5.42 19.82
CA GLY A 129 15.14 -6.74 19.74
C GLY A 129 16.39 -6.75 18.85
N ASP A 130 16.79 -7.94 18.42
CA ASP A 130 17.93 -8.17 17.55
C ASP A 130 17.58 -9.18 16.44
N GLY A 131 18.60 -9.68 15.72
CA GLY A 131 18.41 -10.66 14.65
C GLY A 131 17.88 -12.04 15.11
N ALA A 132 17.83 -12.31 16.41
CA ALA A 132 17.25 -13.52 16.99
C ALA A 132 15.80 -13.34 17.46
N GLY A 133 15.34 -12.09 17.61
CA GLY A 133 13.95 -11.76 17.94
C GLY A 133 13.80 -10.61 18.94
N ALA A 134 12.60 -10.45 19.45
CA ALA A 134 12.27 -9.50 20.52
C ALA A 134 11.44 -10.22 21.61
N THR A 135 11.68 -9.89 22.89
CA THR A 135 10.89 -10.38 24.03
C THR A 135 10.04 -9.24 24.60
N VAL A 136 8.89 -9.59 25.18
CA VAL A 136 7.99 -8.67 25.90
C VAL A 136 8.44 -8.49 27.34
#